data_AF-A0A538L8N6-F1
#
_entry.id   AF-A0A538L8N6-F1
#
_cell.length_a   1.000
_cell.length_b   1.000
_cell.length_c   1.000
_cell.angle_alpha   90.00
_cell.angle_beta   90.00
_cell.angle_gamma   90.00
#
_symmetry.space_group_name_H-M   'P 1'
#
loop_
_entity.id
_entity.type
_entity.pdbx_description
1 polymer ?
#
loop_
_entity_poly.entity_id
_entity_poly.type
_entity_poly.pdbx_seq_one_letter_code
_entity_poly.pdbx_strand_id
1 'polypeptide(L)' 'ANLRAPESVLDVHLGYIRAGAELIETNTFGANRPKLAEHFLEDELEQIASAGVRLAREAREIAGREVFIAGSIGPDSSRG' A
#
# COMPACT_ATOMS: atom_id res chain seq x y z
N ALA A 1 -4.21 7.59 -0.84
CA ALA A 1 -3.08 7.82 -1.79
C ALA A 1 -3.10 6.83 -2.96
N ASN A 2 -3.24 5.52 -2.74
CA ASN A 2 -3.15 4.49 -3.80
C ASN A 2 -3.95 4.76 -5.08
N LEU A 3 -5.16 5.32 -4.98
CA LEU A 3 -5.99 5.65 -6.16
C LEU A 3 -5.86 7.10 -6.64
N ARG A 4 -5.54 8.02 -5.74
CA ARG A 4 -5.63 9.47 -6.00
C ARG A 4 -4.27 10.15 -6.23
N ALA A 5 -3.19 9.52 -5.79
CA ALA A 5 -1.81 9.95 -5.96
C ALA A 5 -0.89 8.71 -6.08
N PRO A 6 -1.14 7.82 -7.05
CA PRO A 6 -0.39 6.57 -7.20
C PRO A 6 1.12 6.81 -7.42
N GLU A 7 1.48 7.85 -8.15
CA GLU A 7 2.87 8.24 -8.41
C GLU A 7 3.63 8.55 -7.11
N SER A 8 2.99 9.22 -6.16
CA SER A 8 3.60 9.53 -4.87
C SER A 8 3.89 8.26 -4.05
N VAL A 9 3.00 7.27 -4.10
CA VAL A 9 3.20 5.99 -3.41
C VAL A 9 4.31 5.17 -4.09
N LEU A 10 4.31 5.16 -5.42
CA LEU A 10 5.35 4.51 -6.23
C LEU A 10 6.74 5.09 -5.92
N ASP A 11 6.86 6.42 -5.89
CA ASP A 11 8.11 7.12 -5.60
C ASP A 11 8.64 6.80 -4.20
N VAL A 12 7.75 6.71 -3.20
CA VAL A 12 8.14 6.30 -1.84
C VAL A 12 8.70 4.88 -1.83
N HIS A 13 8.03 3.91 -2.48
CA HIS A 13 8.55 2.54 -2.58
C HIS A 13 9.90 2.50 -3.31
N LEU A 14 10.02 3.19 -4.45
CA LEU A 14 11.29 3.31 -5.18
C LEU A 14 12.40 3.91 -4.32
N GLY A 15 12.07 4.93 -3.52
CA GLY A 15 12.99 5.54 -2.56
C GLY A 15 13.56 4.51 -1.58
N TYR A 16 12.71 3.71 -0.93
CA TYR A 16 13.15 2.65 -0.02
C TYR A 16 13.99 1.58 -0.72
N ILE A 17 13.58 1.11 -1.91
CA ILE A 17 14.33 0.11 -2.65
C ILE A 17 15.71 0.65 -3.08
N ARG A 18 15.78 1.89 -3.55
CA ARG A 18 17.05 2.54 -3.93
C ARG A 18 17.96 2.78 -2.73
N ALA A 19 17.39 3.03 -1.55
CA ALA A 19 18.10 3.15 -0.30
C ALA A 19 18.65 1.80 0.25
N GLY A 20 18.26 0.67 -0.34
CA GLY A 20 18.76 -0.65 0.05
C GLY A 20 17.78 -1.52 0.82
N ALA A 21 16.50 -1.16 0.89
CA ALA A 21 15.50 -2.01 1.52
C ALA A 21 15.40 -3.38 0.81
N GLU A 22 15.46 -4.45 1.60
CA GLU A 22 15.25 -5.84 1.15
C GLU A 22 13.78 -6.28 1.30
N LEU A 23 12.99 -5.50 2.04
CA LEU A 23 11.55 -5.69 2.22
C LEU A 23 10.86 -4.32 2.24
N ILE A 24 9.71 -4.23 1.56
CA ILE A 24 8.81 -3.08 1.62
C ILE A 24 7.41 -3.55 2.00
N GLU A 25 6.67 -2.71 2.71
CA GLU A 25 5.26 -2.93 2.99
C GLU A 25 4.37 -2.30 1.93
N THR A 26 3.24 -2.92 1.61
CA THR A 26 2.19 -2.29 0.80
C THR A 26 1.55 -1.14 1.57
N ASN A 27 1.13 -0.09 0.85
CA ASN A 27 0.39 1.02 1.47
C ASN A 27 -1.08 0.64 1.76
N THR A 28 -1.29 -0.33 2.64
CA THR A 28 -2.59 -0.95 2.91
C THR A 28 -2.94 -1.07 4.40
N PHE A 29 -2.13 -0.51 5.31
CA PHE A 29 -2.38 -0.60 6.75
C PHE A 29 -3.80 -0.14 7.15
N GLY A 30 -4.29 0.94 6.53
CA GLY A 30 -5.65 1.46 6.75
C GLY A 30 -6.73 0.89 5.83
N ALA A 31 -6.39 -0.04 4.93
CA ALA A 31 -7.34 -0.65 3.99
C ALA A 31 -8.15 -1.74 4.69
N ASN A 32 -9.06 -1.33 5.59
CA ASN A 32 -10.08 -2.17 6.18
C ASN A 32 -11.43 -1.43 6.22
N ARG A 33 -12.54 -2.18 6.24
CA ARG A 33 -13.89 -1.60 6.12
C ARG A 33 -14.17 -0.51 7.18
N PRO A 34 -13.91 -0.73 8.49
CA PRO A 34 -14.24 0.28 9.50
C PRO A 34 -13.49 1.60 9.31
N LYS A 35 -12.17 1.55 9.05
CA LYS A 35 -11.38 2.78 8.80
C LYS A 35 -11.78 3.50 7.53
N LEU A 36 -12.14 2.76 6.47
CA LEU A 36 -12.59 3.38 5.23
C LEU A 36 -13.99 3.98 5.34
N ALA A 37 -14.86 3.42 6.19
CA ALA A 37 -16.18 3.95 6.46
C ALA A 37 -16.15 5.35 7.11
N GLU A 38 -15.13 5.66 7.92
CA GLU A 38 -14.89 7.01 8.46
C GLU A 38 -14.71 8.08 7.35
N HIS A 39 -14.43 7.63 6.13
CA HIS A 39 -14.22 8.46 4.94
C HIS A 39 -15.22 8.19 3.82
N PHE A 40 -16.26 7.37 4.04
CA PHE A 40 -17.23 6.92 3.02
C PHE A 40 -16.58 6.18 1.83
N LEU A 41 -15.55 5.37 2.10
CA LEU A 41 -14.77 4.62 1.11
C LEU A 41 -14.82 3.10 1.33
N GLU A 42 -15.72 2.61 2.18
CA GLU A 42 -15.81 1.19 2.56
C GLU A 42 -16.06 0.25 1.37
N ASP A 43 -16.74 0.74 0.33
CA ASP A 43 -17.01 0.00 -0.91
C ASP A 43 -15.81 -0.01 -1.86
N GLU A 44 -14.85 0.90 -1.68
CA GLU A 44 -13.61 0.96 -2.46
C GLU A 44 -12.49 0.09 -1.87
N LEU A 45 -12.74 -0.65 -0.79
CA LEU A 45 -11.72 -1.42 -0.06
C LEU A 45 -10.85 -2.28 -0.97
N GLU A 46 -11.47 -3.13 -1.78
CA GLU A 46 -10.75 -4.05 -2.66
C GLU A 46 -9.90 -3.30 -3.69
N GLN A 47 -10.43 -2.20 -4.22
CA GLN A 47 -9.74 -1.36 -5.19
C GLN A 47 -8.53 -0.66 -4.56
N ILE A 48 -8.68 -0.10 -3.35
CA ILE A 48 -7.62 0.56 -2.59
C ILE A 48 -6.50 -0.43 -2.24
N ALA A 49 -6.88 -1.61 -1.74
CA ALA A 49 -5.93 -2.66 -1.35
C ALA A 49 -5.16 -3.19 -2.57
N SER A 50 -5.87 -3.52 -3.65
CA SER A 50 -5.28 -4.01 -4.89
C SER A 50 -4.35 -2.99 -5.53
N ALA A 51 -4.72 -1.70 -5.52
CA ALA A 51 -3.84 -0.64 -5.99
C ALA A 51 -2.56 -0.52 -5.14
N GLY A 52 -2.65 -0.64 -3.82
CA GLY A 52 -1.48 -0.63 -2.93
C GLY A 52 -0.51 -1.78 -3.22
N VAL A 53 -1.03 -2.99 -3.45
CA VAL A 53 -0.22 -4.17 -3.84
C VAL A 53 0.42 -3.96 -5.22
N ARG A 54 -0.35 -3.45 -6.19
CA ARG A 54 0.14 -3.20 -7.55
C ARG A 54 1.31 -2.22 -7.56
N LEU A 55 1.19 -1.11 -6.83
CA LEU A 55 2.23 -0.07 -6.78
C LEU A 55 3.53 -0.58 -6.14
N ALA A 56 3.45 -1.42 -5.10
CA ALA A 56 4.65 -2.04 -4.51
C ALA A 56 5.34 -3.01 -5.49
N ARG A 57 4.56 -3.77 -6.27
CA ARG A 57 5.09 -4.67 -7.32
C ARG A 57 5.75 -3.89 -8.45
N GLU A 58 5.08 -2.86 -8.92
CA GLU A 58 5.58 -1.96 -9.97
C GLU A 58 6.89 -1.29 -9.54
N ALA A 59 6.99 -0.82 -8.29
CA ALA A 59 8.23 -0.25 -7.75
C ALA A 59 9.40 -1.26 -7.81
N ARG A 60 9.15 -2.51 -7.43
CA ARG A 60 10.15 -3.58 -7.48
C ARG A 60 10.58 -3.90 -8.89
N GLU A 61 9.64 -3.99 -9.82
CA GLU A 61 9.91 -4.23 -11.25
C GLU A 61 10.75 -3.09 -11.86
N ILE A 62 10.38 -1.83 -11.60
CA ILE A 62 11.13 -0.66 -12.05
C ILE A 62 12.55 -0.61 -11.46
N ALA A 63 12.70 -0.96 -10.17
CA ALA A 63 14.00 -0.95 -9.53
C ALA A 63 14.92 -2.10 -9.98
N GLY A 64 14.36 -3.18 -10.56
CA GLY A 64 15.13 -4.33 -11.03
C GLY A 64 15.89 -5.05 -9.91
N ARG A 65 15.38 -5.03 -8.68
CA ARG A 65 15.99 -5.64 -7.49
C ARG A 65 15.06 -6.68 -6.88
N GLU A 66 15.65 -7.76 -6.38
CA GLU A 66 14.94 -8.71 -5.51
C GLU A 66 14.64 -8.05 -4.17
N VAL A 67 13.36 -7.78 -3.93
CA VAL A 67 12.82 -7.15 -2.72
C VAL A 67 11.53 -7.88 -2.34
N PHE A 68 11.39 -8.25 -1.08
CA PHE A 68 10.16 -8.85 -0.56
C PHE A 68 9.07 -7.78 -0.40
N ILE A 69 7.83 -8.17 -0.70
CA ILE A 69 6.66 -7.30 -0.53
C ILE A 69 5.78 -7.91 0.56
N ALA A 70 5.63 -7.18 1.67
CA ALA A 70 4.78 -7.56 2.79
C ALA A 70 3.43 -6.84 2.71
N GLY A 71 2.34 -7.58 2.93
CA GLY A 71 1.03 -6.98 3.10
C GLY A 71 0.93 -6.29 4.45
N SER A 72 0.74 -4.97 4.46
CA SER A 72 0.51 -4.22 5.70
C SER A 72 -0.97 -4.27 6.07
N ILE A 73 -1.31 -4.91 7.19
CA ILE A 73 -2.67 -5.07 7.69
C ILE A 73 -2.74 -4.41 9.06
N GLY A 74 -3.43 -3.28 9.15
CA GLY A 74 -3.66 -2.60 10.41
C GLY A 74 -4.76 -3.27 11.24
N PRO A 75 -4.76 -3.05 12.56
CA PRO A 75 -5.78 -3.60 13.44
C PRO A 75 -7.17 -3.06 13.04
N ASP A 76 -8.17 -3.91 13.23
CA ASP A 76 -9.55 -3.45 13.24
C ASP A 76 -9.78 -2.66 14.54
N SER A 77 -10.17 -1.39 14.40
CA SER A 77 -10.51 -0.50 15.50
C SER A 77 -11.98 -0.58 15.90
N SER A 78 -12.71 -1.64 15.48
CA SER A 78 -14.01 -2.01 16.04
C SER A 78 -13.91 -2.40 17.53
N ARG A 79 -13.67 -1.40 18.37
CA ARG A 79 -13.89 -1.43 19.82
C ARG A 79 -14.77 -0.25 20.18
N GLY A 80 -16.03 -0.55 20.49
CA GLY A 80 -17.02 0.38 21.04
C GLY A 80 -18.35 0.25 20.33
#